data_AF-A0A941ZIQ2-F1
#
_entry.id   AF-A0A941ZIQ2-F1
#
_cell.length_a   1.000
_cell.length_b   1.000
_cell.length_c   1.000
_cell.angle_alpha   90.00
_cell.angle_beta   90.00
_cell.angle_gamma   90.00
#
_symmetry.space_group_name_H-M   'P 1'
#
loop_
_entity.id
_entity.type
_entity.pdbx_description
1 polymer ?
#
loop_
_entity_poly.entity_id
_entity_poly.type
_entity_poly.pdbx_seq_one_letter_code
_entity_poly.pdbx_strand_id
1 'polypeptide(L)'
;MVRRGDTIPPVSIYGFHSHGCIRLHPDAAERLYGQVSLGETVIIVYEPALIARFADGRIHVEVHRDAYRKNADTLATLKRMADEQGLAPWIDWRKVKVAVSEKAGAMRDVTRRPLPMNGSGK
;
A
#
# COMPACT_ATOMS: atom_id res chain seq x y z
N MET A 1 -10.41 -41.05 -11.98
CA MET A 1 -9.50 -40.12 -12.67
C MET A 1 -10.09 -38.72 -12.61
N VAL A 2 -9.85 -37.96 -11.53
CA VAL A 2 -10.16 -36.52 -11.48
C VAL A 2 -8.82 -35.83 -11.31
N ARG A 3 -8.32 -35.18 -12.37
CA ARG A 3 -7.21 -34.23 -12.22
C ARG A 3 -7.81 -32.92 -11.70
N ARG A 4 -7.89 -32.79 -10.37
CA ARG A 4 -8.13 -31.49 -9.75
C ARG A 4 -6.84 -30.68 -9.92
N GLY A 5 -6.94 -29.54 -10.58
CA GLY A 5 -5.85 -28.58 -10.68
C GLY A 5 -5.65 -27.93 -9.33
N ASP A 6 -4.93 -28.62 -8.44
CA ASP A 6 -4.59 -28.07 -7.15
C ASP A 6 -3.59 -26.92 -7.38
N THR A 7 -3.98 -25.74 -6.90
CA THR A 7 -3.14 -24.54 -6.96
C THR A 7 -1.89 -24.79 -6.10
N ILE A 8 -0.72 -24.43 -6.63
CA ILE A 8 0.62 -24.53 -6.01
C ILE A 8 0.57 -24.29 -4.49
N PRO A 9 1.33 -25.05 -3.66
CA PRO A 9 1.28 -24.99 -2.19
C PRO A 9 1.36 -23.57 -1.59
N PRO A 10 0.87 -23.37 -0.35
CA PRO A 10 0.64 -22.07 0.29
C PRO A 10 1.87 -21.16 0.43
N VAL A 11 3.07 -21.68 0.19
CA VAL A 11 4.35 -20.94 0.13
C VAL A 11 4.39 -19.84 -0.95
N SER A 12 3.44 -19.82 -1.88
CA SER A 12 3.34 -18.75 -2.91
C SER A 12 2.48 -17.55 -2.48
N ILE A 13 1.79 -17.63 -1.34
CA ILE A 13 0.99 -16.53 -0.80
C ILE A 13 1.95 -15.55 -0.11
N TYR A 14 1.76 -14.24 -0.32
CA TYR A 14 2.65 -13.15 0.11
C TYR A 14 3.96 -12.98 -0.68
N GLY A 15 4.09 -13.62 -1.85
CA GLY A 15 5.24 -13.50 -2.76
C GLY A 15 4.87 -13.06 -4.18
N PHE A 16 5.85 -12.51 -4.92
CA PHE A 16 5.71 -12.22 -6.35
C PHE A 16 6.17 -13.42 -7.18
N HIS A 17 5.27 -13.97 -7.99
CA HIS A 17 5.56 -15.12 -8.84
C HIS A 17 5.08 -14.88 -10.27
N SER A 18 5.85 -15.37 -11.25
CA SER A 18 5.73 -15.04 -12.67
C SER A 18 4.57 -15.69 -13.42
N HIS A 19 3.82 -16.61 -12.80
CA HIS A 19 2.89 -17.50 -13.53
C HIS A 19 1.51 -17.66 -12.88
N GLY A 20 0.82 -16.60 -12.42
CA GLY A 20 -0.64 -16.71 -12.28
C GLY A 20 -1.33 -15.60 -11.50
N CYS A 21 -2.66 -15.62 -11.63
CA CYS A 21 -3.67 -14.77 -10.99
C CYS A 21 -3.42 -14.47 -9.49
N ILE A 22 -4.14 -13.49 -8.93
CA ILE A 22 -4.16 -13.20 -7.48
C ILE A 22 -4.52 -14.49 -6.72
N ARG A 23 -3.72 -14.84 -5.71
CA ARG A 23 -3.93 -16.01 -4.85
C ARG A 23 -4.22 -15.54 -3.43
N LEU A 24 -5.18 -16.19 -2.78
CA LEU A 24 -5.57 -15.92 -1.40
C LEU A 24 -5.47 -17.20 -0.57
N HIS A 25 -5.33 -17.04 0.75
CA HIS A 25 -5.56 -18.16 1.68
C HIS A 25 -6.99 -18.69 1.50
N PRO A 26 -7.23 -20.01 1.58
CA PRO A 26 -8.56 -20.60 1.35
C PRO A 26 -9.68 -19.93 2.17
N ASP A 27 -9.48 -19.72 3.47
CA ASP A 27 -10.47 -19.07 4.35
C ASP A 27 -10.80 -17.63 3.92
N ALA A 28 -9.82 -16.92 3.34
CA ALA A 28 -10.03 -15.57 2.82
C ALA A 28 -10.78 -15.60 1.49
N ALA A 29 -10.51 -16.59 0.63
CA ALA A 29 -11.22 -16.78 -0.63
C ALA A 29 -12.69 -17.13 -0.40
N GLU A 30 -12.99 -18.01 0.56
CA GLU A 30 -14.37 -18.38 0.93
C GLU A 30 -15.16 -17.17 1.45
N ARG A 31 -14.54 -16.37 2.33
CA ARG A 31 -15.15 -15.12 2.82
C ARG A 31 -15.40 -14.12 1.70
N LEU A 32 -14.43 -13.92 0.80
CA LEU A 32 -14.57 -12.98 -0.32
C LEU A 32 -15.67 -13.43 -1.28
N TYR A 33 -15.78 -14.74 -1.54
CA TYR A 33 -16.82 -15.30 -2.40
C TYR A 33 -18.24 -14.93 -1.93
N GLY A 34 -18.48 -14.90 -0.61
CA GLY A 34 -19.76 -14.48 -0.06
C GLY A 34 -20.01 -12.97 -0.05
N GLN A 35 -19.02 -12.14 -0.39
CA GLN A 35 -19.09 -10.67 -0.32
C GLN A 35 -19.21 -9.99 -1.69
N VAL A 36 -18.99 -10.73 -2.79
CA VAL A 36 -18.96 -10.17 -4.14
C VAL A 36 -20.14 -10.67 -4.99
N SER A 37 -20.63 -9.81 -5.88
CA SER A 37 -21.67 -10.16 -6.85
C SER A 37 -21.10 -10.42 -8.24
N LEU A 38 -21.82 -11.21 -9.04
CA LEU A 38 -21.46 -11.39 -10.45
C LEU A 38 -21.55 -10.04 -11.18
N GLY A 39 -20.50 -9.73 -11.96
CA GLY A 39 -20.38 -8.45 -12.68
C GLY A 39 -19.77 -7.31 -11.85
N GLU A 40 -19.41 -7.55 -10.59
CA GLU A 40 -18.73 -6.55 -9.77
C GLU A 40 -17.35 -6.20 -10.34
N THR A 41 -17.05 -4.90 -10.36
CA THR A 41 -15.83 -4.38 -10.99
C THR A 41 -14.63 -4.58 -10.07
N VAL A 42 -13.55 -5.14 -10.62
CA VAL A 42 -12.28 -5.32 -9.92
C VAL A 42 -11.24 -4.35 -10.49
N ILE A 43 -10.59 -3.61 -9.61
CA ILE A 43 -9.50 -2.69 -9.96
C ILE A 43 -8.24 -3.13 -9.21
N ILE A 44 -7.15 -3.33 -9.94
CA ILE A 44 -5.82 -3.62 -9.37
C ILE A 44 -4.96 -2.37 -9.51
N VAL A 45 -4.62 -1.75 -8.37
CA VAL A 45 -3.77 -0.57 -8.31
C VAL A 45 -2.38 -0.98 -7.82
N TYR A 46 -1.33 -0.60 -8.55
CA TYR A 46 0.05 -0.83 -8.14
C TYR A 46 0.67 0.45 -7.60
N GLU A 47 0.60 0.64 -6.29
CA GLU A 47 1.08 1.84 -5.60
C GLU A 47 2.05 1.43 -4.46
N PRO A 48 3.36 1.30 -4.72
CA PRO A 48 4.31 0.88 -3.71
C PRO A 48 4.75 2.00 -2.77
N ALA A 49 4.22 3.21 -2.91
CA ALA A 49 4.46 4.33 -2.02
C ALA A 49 3.12 4.98 -1.63
N LEU A 50 2.79 4.97 -0.35
CA LEU A 50 1.58 5.57 0.18
C LEU A 50 1.93 6.69 1.14
N ILE A 51 1.08 7.71 1.18
CA ILE A 51 1.11 8.77 2.19
C ILE A 51 -0.30 8.97 2.74
N ALA A 52 -0.42 9.08 4.06
CA ALA A 52 -1.70 9.29 4.73
C ALA A 52 -1.55 10.24 5.91
N ARG A 53 -2.52 11.15 6.05
CA ARG A 53 -2.74 11.94 7.26
C ARG A 53 -3.83 11.26 8.09
N PHE A 54 -3.57 11.03 9.37
CA PHE A 54 -4.53 10.48 10.31
C PHE A 54 -5.28 11.59 11.06
N ALA A 55 -6.39 11.21 11.71
CA ALA A 55 -7.26 12.13 12.44
C ALA A 55 -6.55 12.88 13.59
N ASP A 56 -5.49 12.29 14.15
CA ASP A 56 -4.63 12.91 15.17
C ASP A 56 -3.59 13.89 14.61
N GLY A 57 -3.62 14.17 13.31
CA GLY A 57 -2.71 15.10 12.64
C GLY A 57 -1.34 14.51 12.33
N ARG A 58 -1.10 13.21 12.60
CA ARG A 58 0.13 12.53 12.20
C ARG A 58 0.11 12.14 10.73
N ILE A 59 1.28 12.20 10.11
CA ILE A 59 1.50 11.79 8.72
C ILE A 59 2.33 10.51 8.75
N HIS A 60 1.85 9.48 8.06
CA HIS A 60 2.61 8.26 7.84
C HIS A 60 2.89 8.07 6.36
N VAL A 61 3.99 7.38 6.09
CA VAL A 61 4.28 6.80 4.77
C VAL A 61 4.42 5.31 4.89
N GLU A 62 4.07 4.59 3.83
CA GLU A 62 4.33 3.17 3.68
C GLU A 62 5.04 2.96 2.36
N VAL A 63 6.19 2.28 2.41
CA VAL A 63 7.03 2.07 1.22
C VAL A 63 7.31 0.59 1.04
N HIS A 64 6.87 0.05 -0.08
CA HIS A 64 7.08 -1.32 -0.50
C HIS A 64 8.25 -1.45 -1.46
N ARG A 65 8.76 -2.67 -1.59
CA ARG A 65 9.72 -3.02 -2.64
C ARG A 65 9.02 -2.97 -3.99
N ASP A 66 9.71 -2.41 -4.98
CA ASP A 66 9.19 -2.29 -6.34
C ASP A 66 9.50 -3.56 -7.14
N ALA A 67 8.72 -4.62 -6.88
CA ALA A 67 8.95 -5.93 -7.49
C ALA A 67 8.83 -5.92 -9.02
N TYR A 68 8.01 -5.02 -9.58
CA TYR A 68 7.85 -4.85 -11.02
C TYR A 68 8.80 -3.81 -11.64
N ARG A 69 9.65 -3.16 -10.84
CA ARG A 69 10.58 -2.11 -11.30
C ARG A 69 9.86 -0.99 -12.09
N LYS A 70 8.63 -0.66 -11.71
CA LYS A 70 7.82 0.37 -12.38
C LYS A 70 8.00 1.77 -11.79
N ASN A 71 8.68 1.89 -10.64
CA ASN A 71 8.88 3.15 -9.93
C ASN A 71 10.33 3.58 -10.00
N ALA A 72 10.60 4.54 -10.88
CA ALA A 72 11.94 5.09 -11.10
C ALA A 72 12.49 5.85 -9.87
N ASP A 73 11.64 6.60 -9.15
CA ASP A 73 12.04 7.34 -7.94
C ASP A 73 10.90 7.44 -6.92
N THR A 74 10.95 6.57 -5.92
CA THR A 74 9.99 6.53 -4.81
C THR A 74 9.99 7.84 -3.98
N LEU A 75 11.16 8.46 -3.79
CA LEU A 75 11.25 9.68 -2.99
C LEU A 75 10.62 10.87 -3.74
N ALA A 76 10.86 10.97 -5.04
CA ALA A 76 10.22 11.98 -5.87
C ALA A 76 8.69 11.80 -5.92
N THR A 77 8.20 10.55 -6.01
CA THR A 77 6.77 10.26 -5.92
C THR A 77 6.18 10.72 -4.59
N LEU A 78 6.79 10.38 -3.45
CA LEU A 78 6.31 10.82 -2.15
C LEU A 78 6.34 12.34 -1.97
N LYS A 79 7.34 13.03 -2.55
CA LYS A 79 7.37 14.51 -2.60
C LYS A 79 6.18 15.07 -3.36
N ARG A 80 5.95 14.59 -4.58
CA ARG A 80 4.80 15.00 -5.40
C ARG A 80 3.47 14.78 -4.69
N MET A 81 3.25 13.59 -4.12
CA MET A 81 2.02 13.29 -3.37
C MET A 81 1.85 14.20 -2.15
N ALA A 82 2.94 14.49 -1.43
CA ALA A 82 2.89 15.38 -0.29
C ALA A 82 2.60 16.84 -0.70
N ASP A 83 3.12 17.29 -1.84
CA ASP A 83 2.85 18.62 -2.38
C ASP A 83 1.39 18.74 -2.84
N GLU A 84 0.89 17.75 -3.60
CA GLU A 84 -0.50 17.67 -4.06
C GLU A 84 -1.51 17.68 -2.90
N GLN A 85 -1.14 17.12 -1.76
CA GLN A 85 -1.98 17.07 -0.55
C GLN A 85 -1.70 18.21 0.44
N GLY A 86 -0.78 19.14 0.15
CA GLY A 86 -0.40 20.23 1.06
C GLY A 86 0.29 19.78 2.36
N LEU A 87 0.84 18.56 2.38
CA LEU A 87 1.47 17.93 3.54
C LEU A 87 2.97 18.23 3.65
N ALA A 88 3.62 18.63 2.55
CA ALA A 88 5.08 18.77 2.48
C ALA A 88 5.74 19.61 3.62
N PRO A 89 5.15 20.72 4.10
CA PRO A 89 5.72 21.50 5.22
C PRO A 89 5.76 20.75 6.56
N TRP A 90 4.91 19.72 6.71
CA TRP A 90 4.64 19.03 7.97
C TRP A 90 5.41 17.71 8.10
N ILE A 91 6.20 17.36 7.07
CA ILE A 91 6.92 16.08 6.96
C ILE A 91 8.39 16.26 7.34
N ASP A 92 8.91 15.33 8.14
CA ASP A 92 10.35 15.13 8.33
C ASP A 92 10.89 14.24 7.22
N TRP A 93 11.45 14.89 6.19
CA TRP A 93 12.04 14.23 5.02
C TRP A 93 13.22 13.32 5.35
N ARG A 94 13.86 13.44 6.52
CA ARG A 94 14.88 12.48 6.95
C ARG A 94 14.25 11.14 7.29
N LYS A 95 13.12 11.14 8.01
CA LYS A 95 12.36 9.92 8.31
C LYS A 95 11.82 9.27 7.03
N VAL A 96 11.35 10.07 6.07
CA VAL A 96 10.94 9.56 4.74
C VAL A 96 12.10 8.87 4.03
N LYS A 97 13.30 9.47 3.99
CA LYS A 97 14.48 8.85 3.36
C LYS A 97 14.83 7.51 4.00
N VAL A 98 14.71 7.39 5.32
CA VAL A 98 14.89 6.10 6.03
C VAL A 98 13.85 5.09 5.56
N ALA A 99 12.57 5.45 5.54
CA ALA A 99 11.50 4.56 5.07
C ALA A 99 11.70 4.13 3.60
N VAL A 100 12.12 5.05 2.72
CA VAL A 100 12.42 4.76 1.31
C VAL A 100 13.65 3.86 1.15
N SER A 101 14.63 3.98 2.03
CA SER A 101 15.80 3.10 2.04
C SER A 101 15.45 1.68 2.52
N GLU A 102 14.65 1.58 3.58
CA GLU A 102 14.27 0.30 4.19
C GLU A 102 13.27 -0.48 3.32
N LYS A 103 12.32 0.21 2.68
CA LYS A 103 11.22 -0.39 1.89
C LYS A 103 10.57 -1.56 2.60
N ALA A 104 10.29 -1.38 3.89
CA ALA A 104 9.86 -2.44 4.79
C ALA A 104 8.40 -2.87 4.59
N GLY A 105 7.61 -2.14 3.79
CA GLY A 105 6.17 -2.37 3.63
C GLY A 105 5.37 -2.11 4.91
N ALA A 106 5.93 -1.33 5.84
CA ALA A 106 5.30 -0.98 7.11
C ALA A 106 5.09 0.53 7.21
N MET A 107 3.97 0.94 7.80
CA MET A 107 3.68 2.34 8.07
C MET A 107 4.72 2.95 9.03
N ARG A 108 5.24 4.13 8.68
CA ARG A 108 6.19 4.88 9.49
C ARG A 108 5.73 6.32 9.66
N ASP A 109 5.70 6.78 10.92
CA ASP A 109 5.42 8.17 11.26
C ASP A 109 6.54 9.07 10.75
N VAL A 110 6.20 10.00 9.87
CA VAL A 110 7.13 10.99 9.28
C VAL A 110 6.76 12.42 9.66
N THR A 111 5.96 12.60 10.71
CA THR A 111 5.53 13.90 11.19
C THR A 111 6.73 14.69 11.71
N ARG A 112 6.90 15.93 11.24
CA ARG A 112 7.82 16.93 11.79
C ARG A 112 7.16 17.70 12.93
N ARG A 113 5.95 18.20 12.66
CA ARG A 113 5.05 18.85 13.61
C ARG A 113 3.63 18.39 13.28
N PRO A 114 2.81 18.03 14.28
CA PRO A 114 1.43 17.64 14.03
C PRO A 114 0.69 18.74 13.26
N LEU A 115 -0.03 18.35 12.21
CA LEU A 115 -0.89 19.26 11.48
C LEU A 115 -2.02 19.73 12.41
N PRO A 116 -2.30 21.05 12.50
CA PRO A 116 -3.44 21.54 13.24
C PRO A 116 -4.71 20.89 12.70
N MET A 117 -5.59 20.49 13.62
CA MET A 117 -6.90 19.96 13.26
C MET A 117 -7.67 21.09 12.57
N ASN A 118 -8.12 20.85 11.33
CA ASN A 118 -9.14 21.74 10.77
C ASN A 118 -10.38 21.51 11.61
N GLY A 119 -10.80 22.54 12.34
CA GLY A 119 -12.07 22.54 13.07
C GLY A 119 -13.18 22.11 12.11
N SER A 120 -13.94 21.11 12.55
CA SER A 120 -15.17 20.62 11.94
C SER A 120 -16.04 21.78 11.44
N GLY A 121 -16.13 21.92 10.13
CA GLY A 121 -17.18 22.70 9.49
C GLY A 121 -18.50 21.95 9.64
N LYS A 122 -19.29 22.41 10.61
CA LYS A 122 -20.75 22.27 10.82
C LYS A 122 -21.39 20.88 10.80
#